data_AF-A0A2E7HPL2-F1
#
_entry.id   AF-A0A2E7HPL2-F1
#
_cell.length_a   1.000
_cell.length_b   1.000
_cell.length_c   1.000
_cell.angle_alpha   90.00
_cell.angle_beta   90.00
_cell.angle_gamma   90.00
#
_symmetry.space_group_name_H-M   'P 1'
#
loop_
_entity.id
_entity.type
_entity.pdbx_description
1 polymer ?
#
loop_
_entity_poly.entity_id
_entity_poly.type
_entity_poly.pdbx_seq_one_letter_code
_entity_poly.pdbx_strand_id
1 'polypeptide(L)'
;MIEFSLRVEPRLIQAVLPELGKVFAASQRKSVFTFSCPNPLDDDLVEAWEEGLAEDARSDRSALARLLRDSKFAYGRVEVEEDNAEDLLRGLTELRLAIRVLSLFEVPDEQLESGGLELKGRDPSERIAYFSYLILAEVQENLIEAIS
;
A
#
# COMPACT_ATOMS: atom_id res chain seq x y z
N MET A 1 -16.61 12.32 3.93
CA MET A 1 -15.40 12.41 3.08
C MET A 1 -14.23 12.82 3.96
N ILE A 2 -13.15 12.05 3.92
CA ILE A 2 -11.92 12.27 4.68
C ILE A 2 -10.92 13.00 3.78
N GLU A 3 -10.30 14.05 4.31
CA GLU A 3 -9.29 14.82 3.58
C GLU A 3 -8.13 15.20 4.51
N PHE A 4 -6.91 15.06 4.01
CA PHE A 4 -5.71 15.52 4.72
C PHE A 4 -4.55 15.82 3.76
N SER A 5 -3.54 16.50 4.30
CA SER A 5 -2.31 16.83 3.60
C SER A 5 -1.12 16.10 4.22
N LEU A 6 -0.32 15.45 3.38
CA LEU A 6 0.94 14.84 3.77
C LEU A 6 1.98 15.92 4.10
N ARG A 7 2.84 15.61 5.06
CA ARG A 7 4.00 16.40 5.49
C ARG A 7 5.25 16.01 4.70
N VAL A 8 5.08 15.73 3.41
CA VAL A 8 6.15 15.36 2.47
C VAL A 8 6.23 16.39 1.36
N GLU A 9 7.45 16.73 0.93
CA GLU A 9 7.61 17.60 -0.23
C GLU A 9 6.97 16.98 -1.49
N PRO A 10 6.13 17.71 -2.25
CA PRO A 10 5.47 17.20 -3.45
C PRO A 10 6.41 16.56 -4.47
N ARG A 11 7.66 17.04 -4.56
CA ARG A 11 8.67 16.50 -5.47
C ARG A 11 9.05 15.05 -5.13
N LEU A 12 9.08 14.69 -3.85
CA LEU A 12 9.35 13.32 -3.42
C LEU A 12 8.20 12.40 -3.81
N ILE A 13 6.95 12.86 -3.61
CA ILE A 13 5.77 12.10 -4.01
C ILE A 13 5.78 11.86 -5.52
N GLN A 14 5.98 12.91 -6.31
CA GLN A 14 6.07 12.82 -7.77
C GLN A 14 7.20 11.88 -8.24
N ALA A 15 8.32 11.86 -7.54
CA ALA A 15 9.44 10.97 -7.85
C ALA A 15 9.12 9.49 -7.60
N VAL A 16 8.31 9.17 -6.58
CA VAL A 16 7.96 7.79 -6.23
C VAL A 16 6.74 7.25 -6.97
N LEU A 17 5.82 8.11 -7.45
CA LEU A 17 4.60 7.68 -8.15
C LEU A 17 4.83 6.67 -9.28
N PRO A 18 5.85 6.82 -10.15
CA PRO A 18 6.13 5.82 -11.18
C PRO A 18 6.47 4.44 -10.59
N GLU A 19 7.20 4.41 -9.48
CA GLU A 19 7.58 3.16 -8.82
C GLU A 19 6.38 2.52 -8.10
N LEU A 20 5.58 3.32 -7.39
CA LEU A 20 4.32 2.88 -6.80
C LEU A 20 3.41 2.24 -7.85
N GLY A 21 3.29 2.85 -9.03
CA GLY A 21 2.52 2.28 -10.14
C GLY A 21 3.06 0.94 -10.65
N LYS A 22 4.39 0.78 -10.75
CA LYS A 22 5.01 -0.50 -11.14
C LYS A 22 4.77 -1.59 -10.10
N VAL A 23 5.00 -1.30 -8.82
CA VAL A 23 4.82 -2.27 -7.74
C VAL A 23 3.35 -2.65 -7.60
N PHE A 24 2.45 -1.68 -7.69
CA PHE A 24 1.01 -1.93 -7.74
C PHE A 24 0.64 -2.85 -8.90
N ALA A 25 1.14 -2.60 -10.12
CA ALA A 25 0.88 -3.47 -11.27
C ALA A 25 1.49 -4.88 -11.10
N ALA A 26 2.63 -5.00 -10.42
CA ALA A 26 3.26 -6.27 -10.12
C ALA A 26 2.47 -7.08 -9.09
N SER A 27 1.97 -6.44 -8.02
CA SER A 27 1.21 -7.12 -6.96
C SER A 27 -0.12 -7.71 -7.47
N GLN A 28 -0.71 -7.12 -8.52
CA GLN A 28 -1.92 -7.66 -9.16
C GLN A 28 -1.75 -9.05 -9.78
N ARG A 29 -0.53 -9.38 -10.25
CA ARG A 29 -0.30 -10.61 -11.03
C ARG A 29 -0.16 -11.84 -10.14
N LYS A 30 0.32 -11.65 -8.92
CA LYS A 30 0.54 -12.70 -7.95
C LYS A 30 0.45 -12.07 -6.58
N SER A 31 -0.58 -12.46 -5.81
CA SER A 31 -0.62 -12.11 -4.40
C SER A 31 0.66 -12.60 -3.75
N VAL A 32 1.30 -11.71 -3.00
CA VAL A 32 2.49 -12.04 -2.22
C VAL A 32 2.14 -13.02 -1.09
N PHE A 33 0.86 -13.08 -0.71
CA PHE A 33 0.36 -13.88 0.39
C PHE A 33 -0.79 -14.80 -0.03
N THR A 34 -0.85 -15.97 0.59
CA THR A 34 -1.92 -16.94 0.38
C THR A 34 -2.70 -17.08 1.68
N PHE A 35 -4.02 -17.01 1.60
CA PHE A 35 -4.92 -17.23 2.73
C PHE A 35 -5.60 -18.59 2.56
N SER A 36 -5.32 -19.52 3.47
CA SER A 36 -5.94 -20.85 3.43
C SER A 36 -7.31 -20.82 4.10
N CYS A 37 -8.29 -21.51 3.49
CA CYS A 37 -9.61 -21.68 4.10
C CYS A 37 -9.46 -22.41 5.46
N PRO A 38 -10.09 -21.90 6.55
CA PRO A 38 -10.00 -22.51 7.88
C PRO A 38 -10.50 -23.96 7.96
N ASN A 39 -11.47 -24.32 7.12
CA ASN A 39 -11.96 -25.69 7.01
C ASN A 39 -12.01 -26.10 5.51
N PRO A 40 -10.92 -26.66 4.98
CA PRO A 40 -10.80 -27.00 3.56
C PRO A 40 -11.56 -28.27 3.16
N LEU A 41 -12.29 -28.90 4.08
CA LEU A 41 -13.10 -30.10 3.82
C LEU A 41 -14.57 -29.77 3.52
N ASP A 42 -14.95 -28.50 3.64
CA ASP A 42 -16.29 -27.99 3.38
C ASP A 42 -16.26 -27.19 2.08
N ASP A 43 -16.69 -27.81 0.98
CA ASP A 43 -16.59 -27.24 -0.37
C ASP A 43 -17.36 -25.91 -0.49
N ASP A 44 -18.55 -25.82 0.12
CA ASP A 44 -19.38 -24.60 0.12
C ASP A 44 -18.67 -23.46 0.87
N LEU A 45 -18.02 -23.79 1.99
CA LEU A 45 -17.22 -22.81 2.73
C LEU A 45 -15.98 -22.38 1.95
N VAL A 46 -15.31 -23.31 1.26
CA VAL A 46 -14.14 -22.99 0.42
C VAL A 46 -14.54 -22.01 -0.68
N GLU A 47 -15.64 -22.27 -1.40
CA GLU A 47 -16.15 -21.38 -2.44
C GLU A 47 -16.47 -19.99 -1.87
N ALA A 48 -17.29 -19.92 -0.82
CA ALA A 48 -17.64 -18.64 -0.19
C ALA A 48 -16.42 -17.87 0.35
N TRP A 49 -15.43 -18.58 0.88
CA TRP A 49 -14.18 -17.99 1.39
C TRP A 49 -13.34 -17.40 0.25
N GLU A 50 -13.15 -18.14 -0.84
CA GLU A 50 -12.39 -17.68 -2.00
C GLU A 50 -13.07 -16.50 -2.70
N GLU A 51 -14.40 -16.55 -2.87
CA GLU A 51 -15.19 -15.46 -3.45
C GLU A 51 -15.12 -14.19 -2.59
N GLY A 52 -15.32 -14.31 -1.28
CA GLY A 52 -15.24 -13.19 -0.36
C GLY A 52 -13.87 -12.52 -0.36
N LEU A 53 -12.79 -13.31 -0.30
CA LEU A 53 -11.42 -12.78 -0.41
C LEU A 53 -11.16 -12.09 -1.75
N ALA A 54 -11.70 -12.62 -2.85
CA ALA A 54 -11.54 -12.03 -4.17
C ALA A 54 -12.31 -10.70 -4.31
N GLU A 55 -13.48 -10.60 -3.67
CA GLU A 55 -14.27 -9.37 -3.61
C GLU A 55 -13.57 -8.30 -2.77
N ASP A 56 -13.15 -8.64 -1.56
CA ASP A 56 -12.40 -7.73 -0.67
C ASP A 56 -11.13 -7.22 -1.36
N ALA A 57 -10.33 -8.12 -1.93
CA ALA A 57 -9.12 -7.72 -2.65
C ALA A 57 -9.44 -6.78 -3.82
N ARG A 58 -10.57 -6.97 -4.52
CA ARG A 58 -10.97 -6.08 -5.62
C ARG A 58 -11.31 -4.68 -5.10
N SER A 59 -12.01 -4.59 -3.98
CA SER A 59 -12.37 -3.32 -3.34
C SER A 59 -11.14 -2.55 -2.86
N ASP A 60 -10.23 -3.23 -2.15
CA ASP A 60 -8.94 -2.70 -1.68
C ASP A 60 -8.11 -2.12 -2.83
N ARG A 61 -7.98 -2.89 -3.92
CA ARG A 61 -7.24 -2.47 -5.13
C ARG A 61 -7.90 -1.29 -5.83
N SER A 62 -9.23 -1.25 -5.83
CA SER A 62 -9.98 -0.15 -6.42
C SER A 62 -9.76 1.15 -5.64
N ALA A 63 -9.83 1.11 -4.31
CA ALA A 63 -9.55 2.24 -3.43
C ALA A 63 -8.11 2.75 -3.62
N LEU A 64 -7.12 1.85 -3.59
CA LEU A 64 -5.72 2.21 -3.80
C LEU A 64 -5.47 2.79 -5.20
N ALA A 65 -6.08 2.22 -6.24
CA ALA A 65 -5.93 2.73 -7.60
C ALA A 65 -6.57 4.10 -7.79
N ARG A 66 -7.64 4.44 -7.04
CA ARG A 66 -8.21 5.80 -7.01
C ARG A 66 -7.21 6.78 -6.41
N LEU A 67 -6.61 6.46 -5.26
CA LEU A 67 -5.57 7.28 -4.64
C LEU A 67 -4.40 7.55 -5.60
N LEU A 68 -3.82 6.49 -6.19
CA LEU A 68 -2.65 6.62 -7.07
C LEU A 68 -2.93 7.39 -8.37
N ARG A 69 -4.20 7.42 -8.83
CA ARG A 69 -4.61 8.17 -10.03
C ARG A 69 -5.06 9.59 -9.73
N ASP A 70 -5.27 9.94 -8.46
CA ASP A 70 -5.67 11.29 -8.11
C ASP A 70 -4.51 12.26 -8.34
N SER A 71 -4.74 13.22 -9.23
CA SER A 71 -3.80 14.33 -9.48
C SER A 71 -3.42 15.10 -8.22
N LYS A 72 -4.30 15.18 -7.22
CA LYS A 72 -4.05 15.88 -5.94
C LYS A 72 -3.04 15.14 -5.07
N PHE A 73 -2.99 13.81 -5.17
CA PHE A 73 -2.04 13.00 -4.44
C PHE A 73 -0.60 13.33 -4.82
N ALA A 74 -0.34 13.64 -6.11
CA ALA A 74 0.97 14.12 -6.58
C ALA A 74 1.43 15.45 -5.95
N TYR A 75 0.54 16.15 -5.25
CA TYR A 75 0.84 17.37 -4.49
C TYR A 75 0.68 17.18 -2.97
N GLY A 76 0.58 15.93 -2.51
CA GLY A 76 0.47 15.58 -1.10
C GLY A 76 -0.92 15.74 -0.50
N ARG A 77 -1.97 15.89 -1.31
CA ARG A 77 -3.35 15.94 -0.80
C ARG A 77 -4.05 14.61 -1.04
N VAL A 78 -4.63 14.06 0.02
CA VAL A 78 -5.36 12.79 0.01
C VAL A 78 -6.85 13.09 0.24
N GLU A 79 -7.70 12.51 -0.61
CA GLU A 79 -9.17 12.56 -0.48
C GLU A 79 -9.71 11.13 -0.59
N VAL A 80 -10.53 10.73 0.38
CA VAL A 80 -11.06 9.37 0.49
C VAL A 80 -12.51 9.44 0.95
N GLU A 81 -13.39 8.71 0.28
CA GLU A 81 -14.76 8.53 0.82
C GLU A 81 -14.70 7.64 2.06
N GLU A 82 -15.49 7.96 3.08
CA GLU A 82 -15.50 7.23 4.36
C GLU A 82 -15.74 5.72 4.15
N ASP A 83 -16.66 5.36 3.26
CA ASP A 83 -16.96 3.97 2.91
C ASP A 83 -15.79 3.22 2.24
N ASN A 84 -14.78 3.92 1.72
CA ASN A 84 -13.58 3.31 1.14
C ASN A 84 -12.36 3.39 2.07
N ALA A 85 -12.50 3.93 3.29
CA ALA A 85 -11.36 4.16 4.18
C ALA A 85 -10.69 2.85 4.62
N GLU A 86 -11.49 1.86 5.04
CA GLU A 86 -10.96 0.54 5.44
C GLU A 86 -10.32 -0.19 4.26
N ASP A 87 -10.97 -0.18 3.10
CA ASP A 87 -10.43 -0.76 1.87
C ASP A 87 -9.09 -0.13 1.49
N LEU A 88 -8.97 1.19 1.62
CA LEU A 88 -7.72 1.87 1.37
C LEU A 88 -6.64 1.47 2.39
N LEU A 89 -6.96 1.33 3.68
CA LEU A 89 -6.00 0.87 4.69
C LEU A 89 -5.46 -0.52 4.37
N ARG A 90 -6.33 -1.46 3.97
CA ARG A 90 -5.94 -2.80 3.55
C ARG A 90 -5.08 -2.76 2.28
N GLY A 91 -5.49 -1.99 1.28
CA GLY A 91 -4.72 -1.81 0.04
C GLY A 91 -3.34 -1.18 0.26
N LEU A 92 -3.23 -0.15 1.11
CA LEU A 92 -1.95 0.45 1.51
C LEU A 92 -1.03 -0.57 2.17
N THR A 93 -1.59 -1.41 3.04
CA THR A 93 -0.85 -2.49 3.72
C THR A 93 -0.33 -3.51 2.71
N GLU A 94 -1.19 -3.98 1.79
CA GLU A 94 -0.80 -4.92 0.73
C GLU A 94 0.33 -4.33 -0.14
N LEU A 95 0.22 -3.07 -0.56
CA LEU A 95 1.23 -2.44 -1.39
C LEU A 95 2.56 -2.23 -0.64
N ARG A 96 2.52 -1.85 0.65
CA ARG A 96 3.72 -1.75 1.49
C ARG A 96 4.43 -3.10 1.63
N LEU A 97 3.67 -4.18 1.81
CA LEU A 97 4.22 -5.53 1.84
C LEU A 97 4.81 -5.94 0.48
N ALA A 98 4.17 -5.57 -0.63
CA ALA A 98 4.70 -5.82 -1.97
C ALA A 98 6.02 -5.07 -2.22
N ILE A 99 6.11 -3.79 -1.85
CA ILE A 99 7.37 -3.02 -1.91
C ILE A 99 8.46 -3.73 -1.09
N ARG A 100 8.10 -4.18 0.11
CA ARG A 100 9.04 -4.87 0.99
C ARG A 100 9.59 -6.14 0.36
N VAL A 101 8.73 -7.01 -0.16
CA VAL A 101 9.16 -8.29 -0.75
C VAL A 101 9.86 -8.12 -2.09
N LEU A 102 9.43 -7.16 -2.92
CA LEU A 102 9.94 -7.02 -4.29
C LEU A 102 11.17 -6.10 -4.38
N SER A 103 11.26 -5.11 -3.51
CA SER A 103 12.23 -4.01 -3.67
C SER A 103 13.10 -3.75 -2.43
N LEU A 104 12.69 -4.19 -1.23
CA LEU A 104 13.41 -3.95 0.04
C LEU A 104 13.70 -5.25 0.81
N PHE A 105 13.82 -6.38 0.11
CA PHE A 105 13.95 -7.70 0.74
C PHE A 105 15.24 -7.88 1.57
N GLU A 106 16.27 -7.06 1.32
CA GLU A 106 17.52 -7.04 2.09
C GLU A 106 17.50 -6.02 3.23
N VAL A 107 16.45 -5.20 3.35
CA VAL A 107 16.33 -4.19 4.41
C VAL A 107 15.65 -4.80 5.64
N PRO A 108 16.29 -4.78 6.83
CA PRO A 108 15.69 -5.29 8.05
C PRO A 108 14.47 -4.47 8.51
N ASP A 109 13.51 -5.16 9.13
CA ASP A 109 12.28 -4.60 9.71
C ASP A 109 12.55 -3.41 10.61
N GLU A 110 13.52 -3.56 11.52
CA GLU A 110 13.91 -2.51 12.45
C GLU A 110 14.28 -1.21 11.73
N GLN A 111 14.94 -1.28 10.58
CA GLN A 111 15.30 -0.09 9.79
C GLN A 111 14.09 0.50 9.05
N LEU A 112 13.16 -0.35 8.60
CA LEU A 112 11.93 0.10 7.95
C LEU A 112 10.96 0.77 8.94
N GLU A 113 10.85 0.25 10.16
CA GLU A 113 9.92 0.74 11.18
C GLU A 113 10.45 1.96 11.94
N SER A 114 11.76 2.05 12.17
CA SER A 114 12.38 3.20 12.84
C SER A 114 12.61 4.40 11.91
N GLY A 115 12.46 4.22 10.59
CA GLY A 115 12.88 5.22 9.62
C GLY A 115 14.41 5.39 9.51
N GLY A 116 15.19 4.51 10.16
CA GLY A 116 16.63 4.63 10.36
C GLY A 116 17.51 4.11 9.21
N LEU A 117 16.95 3.92 8.01
CA LEU A 117 17.72 3.41 6.86
C LEU A 117 18.78 4.43 6.41
N GLU A 118 20.06 4.06 6.48
CA GLU A 118 21.13 4.86 5.88
C GLU A 118 20.99 4.86 4.35
N LEU A 119 20.72 6.03 3.78
CA LEU A 119 20.49 6.21 2.34
C LEU A 119 21.80 6.40 1.57
N LYS A 120 22.86 6.85 2.23
CA LYS A 120 24.12 7.15 1.56
C LYS A 120 24.76 5.87 1.03
N GLY A 121 24.99 5.83 -0.28
CA GLY A 121 25.65 4.69 -0.94
C GLY A 121 24.68 3.59 -1.41
N ARG A 122 23.38 3.67 -1.07
CA ARG A 122 22.36 2.77 -1.61
C ARG A 122 22.02 3.06 -3.06
N ASP A 123 21.54 2.06 -3.79
CA ASP A 123 21.11 2.23 -5.16
C ASP A 123 19.89 3.17 -5.27
N PRO A 124 19.79 3.99 -6.33
CA PRO A 124 18.65 4.89 -6.50
C PRO A 124 17.28 4.19 -6.47
N SER A 125 17.18 2.98 -7.00
CA SER A 125 15.95 2.18 -6.99
C SER A 125 15.53 1.78 -5.57
N GLU A 126 16.47 1.35 -4.74
CA GLU A 126 16.22 0.99 -3.34
C GLU A 126 15.77 2.22 -2.53
N ARG A 127 16.40 3.38 -2.76
CA ARG A 127 15.98 4.64 -2.13
C ARG A 127 14.56 5.03 -2.53
N ILE A 128 14.21 4.93 -3.81
CA ILE A 128 12.85 5.21 -4.29
C ILE A 128 11.85 4.24 -3.67
N ALA A 129 12.17 2.94 -3.59
CA ALA A 129 11.32 1.96 -2.94
C ALA A 129 11.11 2.27 -1.45
N TYR A 130 12.17 2.67 -0.75
CA TYR A 130 12.09 3.07 0.65
C TYR A 130 11.22 4.32 0.85
N PHE A 131 11.41 5.37 0.05
CA PHE A 131 10.53 6.55 0.11
C PHE A 131 9.08 6.22 -0.24
N SER A 132 8.87 5.32 -1.21
CA SER A 132 7.54 4.81 -1.53
C SER A 132 6.90 4.17 -0.31
N TYR A 133 7.64 3.30 0.38
CA TYR A 133 7.18 2.63 1.61
C TYR A 133 6.81 3.62 2.72
N LEU A 134 7.63 4.65 2.95
CA LEU A 134 7.36 5.68 3.97
C LEU A 134 6.16 6.56 3.63
N ILE A 135 6.02 6.97 2.37
CA ILE A 135 4.87 7.79 1.94
C ILE A 135 3.56 7.02 2.13
N LEU A 136 3.53 5.72 1.81
CA LEU A 136 2.35 4.89 2.06
C LEU A 136 2.07 4.73 3.57
N ALA A 137 3.11 4.62 4.39
CA ALA A 137 2.97 4.57 5.84
C ALA A 137 2.33 5.85 6.38
N GLU A 138 2.79 7.01 5.92
CA GLU A 138 2.23 8.30 6.34
C GLU A 138 0.77 8.48 5.90
N VAL A 139 0.39 8.05 4.69
CA VAL A 139 -1.01 8.04 4.27
C VAL A 139 -1.85 7.15 5.21
N GLN A 140 -1.33 5.97 5.54
CA GLN A 140 -2.00 5.01 6.42
C GLN A 140 -2.20 5.57 7.84
N GLU A 141 -1.16 6.18 8.41
CA GLU A 141 -1.21 6.79 9.75
C GLU A 141 -2.22 7.95 9.83
N ASN A 142 -2.17 8.90 8.88
CA ASN A 142 -3.12 10.01 8.85
C ASN A 142 -4.56 9.52 8.63
N LEU A 143 -4.75 8.47 7.83
CA LEU A 143 -6.08 7.89 7.60
C LEU A 143 -6.62 7.21 8.87
N ILE A 144 -5.77 6.47 9.60
CA ILE A 144 -6.14 5.88 10.90
C ILE A 144 -6.52 6.98 11.91
N GLU A 145 -5.72 8.06 12.00
CA GLU A 145 -6.02 9.20 12.87
C GLU A 145 -7.35 9.87 12.51
N ALA A 146 -7.72 9.89 11.23
CA ALA A 146 -8.96 10.53 10.78
C ALA A 146 -10.22 9.70 11.01
N ILE A 147 -10.11 8.37 11.14
CA ILE A 147 -11.25 7.46 11.37
C ILE A 147 -11.38 6.98 12.82
N SER A 148 -10.37 7.24 13.66
CA SER A 148 -10.37 6.90 15.10
C SER A 148 -11.15 7.92 15.92
#